data_AF-A0A4Q9PYK4-F1
#
_entry.id   AF-A0A4Q9PYK4-F1
#
_cell.length_a   1.000
_cell.length_b   1.000
_cell.length_c   1.000
_cell.angle_alpha   90.00
_cell.angle_beta   90.00
_cell.angle_gamma   90.00
#
_symmetry.space_group_name_H-M   'P 1'
#
loop_
_entity.id
_entity.type
_entity.pdbx_description
1 polymer ?
#
loop_
_entity_poly.entity_id
_entity_poly.type
_entity_poly.pdbx_seq_one_letter_code
_entity_poly.pdbx_strand_id
1 'polypeptide(L)' 'MPKALRSVSVELIRKWEHRAWRFIDAYTEGLGAREAQKKVEEFSSRRYKSHRRVPEQLAQAMDIA' A
#
# COMPACT_ATOMS: atom_id res chain seq x y z
N MET A 1 1.37 -2.78 25.30
CA MET A 1 0.18 -3.00 24.44
C MET A 1 -1.10 -2.77 25.25
N PRO A 2 -2.00 -1.87 24.82
CA PRO A 2 -3.33 -1.71 25.40
C PRO A 2 -4.07 -3.04 25.51
N LYS A 3 -4.90 -3.24 26.57
CA LYS A 3 -5.63 -4.51 26.78
C LYS A 3 -6.51 -4.89 25.57
N ALA A 4 -7.07 -3.90 24.88
CA ALA A 4 -7.89 -4.08 23.69
C ALA A 4 -7.13 -4.64 22.48
N LEU A 5 -5.82 -4.45 22.41
CA LEU A 5 -4.98 -4.95 21.31
C LEU A 5 -4.41 -6.35 21.57
N ARG A 6 -4.74 -7.00 22.70
CA ARG A 6 -4.25 -8.37 23.00
C ARG A 6 -4.84 -9.44 22.08
N SER A 7 -6.02 -9.21 21.49
CA SER A 7 -6.65 -10.10 20.52
C SER A 7 -6.08 -9.92 19.10
N VAL A 8 -5.28 -8.89 18.87
CA VAL A 8 -4.71 -8.57 17.56
C VAL A 8 -3.24 -8.92 17.57
N SER A 9 -2.81 -9.79 16.65
CA SER A 9 -1.39 -10.13 16.56
C SER A 9 -0.56 -8.92 16.13
N VAL A 10 0.69 -8.85 16.60
CA VAL A 10 1.64 -7.80 16.23
C VAL A 10 1.86 -7.77 14.70
N GLU A 11 1.82 -8.93 14.06
CA GLU A 11 1.89 -9.05 12.60
C GLU A 11 0.73 -8.35 11.91
N LEU A 12 -0.50 -8.49 12.45
CA LEU A 12 -1.66 -7.81 11.91
C LEU A 12 -1.50 -6.30 12.07
N ILE A 13 -1.05 -5.83 13.23
CA ILE A 13 -0.81 -4.39 13.49
C ILE A 13 0.18 -3.84 12.46
N ARG A 14 1.34 -4.48 12.29
CA ARG A 14 2.36 -4.08 11.31
C ARG A 14 1.85 -4.10 9.88
N LYS A 15 1.04 -5.10 9.52
CA LYS A 15 0.44 -5.21 8.18
C LYS A 15 -0.47 -4.03 7.84
N TRP A 16 -1.16 -3.48 8.84
CA TRP A 16 -2.14 -2.41 8.66
C TRP A 16 -1.61 -1.01 9.03
N GLU A 17 -0.49 -0.91 9.73
CA GLU A 17 0.14 0.34 10.16
C GLU A 17 0.35 1.32 9.01
N HIS A 18 1.01 0.89 7.93
CA HIS A 18 1.21 1.76 6.76
C HIS A 18 -0.09 2.18 6.11
N ARG A 19 -1.12 1.32 6.12
CA ARG A 19 -2.43 1.67 5.56
C ARG A 19 -3.12 2.74 6.42
N ALA A 20 -3.01 2.64 7.75
CA ALA A 20 -3.56 3.63 8.67
C ALA A 20 -2.92 5.01 8.46
N TRP A 21 -1.59 5.08 8.32
CA TRP A 21 -0.90 6.33 8.00
C TRP A 21 -1.40 6.96 6.69
N ARG A 22 -1.60 6.16 5.64
CA ARG A 22 -2.16 6.67 4.37
C ARG A 22 -3.59 7.18 4.49
N PHE A 23 -4.41 6.60 5.37
CA PHE A 23 -5.73 7.14 5.67
C PHE A 23 -5.64 8.47 6.42
N ILE A 24 -4.73 8.59 7.39
CA ILE A 24 -4.49 9.86 8.09
C ILE A 24 -4.07 10.93 7.09
N ASP A 25 -3.08 10.67 6.23
CA ASP A 25 -2.63 11.60 5.18
C ASP A 25 -3.81 12.05 4.31
N ALA A 26 -4.61 11.09 3.81
CA ALA A 26 -5.77 11.39 2.97
C ALA A 26 -6.82 12.27 3.67
N TYR A 27 -7.10 12.01 4.95
CA TYR A 27 -8.01 12.85 5.71
C TYR A 27 -7.43 14.23 6.02
N THR A 28 -6.12 14.34 6.26
CA THR A 28 -5.45 15.64 6.46
C THR A 28 -5.49 16.52 5.21
N GLU A 29 -5.58 15.92 4.03
CA GLU A 29 -5.78 16.63 2.76
C GLU A 29 -7.25 17.03 2.51
N GLY A 30 -8.16 16.70 3.43
CA GLY A 30 -9.58 17.04 3.33
C GLY A 30 -10.40 16.07 2.48
N LEU A 31 -9.86 14.89 2.13
CA LEU A 31 -10.59 13.90 1.34
C LEU A 31 -11.73 13.26 2.12
N GLY A 32 -12.87 13.08 1.45
CA GLY A 32 -13.97 12.31 2.00
C GLY A 32 -13.64 10.81 2.10
N ALA A 33 -14.41 10.04 2.88
CA ALA A 33 -14.14 8.62 3.12
C ALA A 33 -13.96 7.78 1.83
N ARG A 34 -14.77 8.05 0.79
CA ARG A 34 -14.70 7.34 -0.50
C ARG A 34 -13.45 7.71 -1.30
N GLU A 35 -13.00 8.96 -1.21
CA GLU A 35 -11.82 9.47 -1.91
C GLU A 35 -10.55 9.02 -1.21
N ALA A 36 -10.53 9.09 0.13
CA ALA A 36 -9.48 8.56 0.96
C ALA A 36 -9.25 7.07 0.69
N GLN A 37 -10.33 6.28 0.55
CA GLN A 37 -10.20 4.86 0.19
C GLN A 37 -9.53 4.69 -1.17
N LYS A 38 -9.94 5.44 -2.21
CA LYS A 38 -9.32 5.36 -3.54
C LYS A 38 -7.83 5.73 -3.49
N LYS A 39 -7.48 6.78 -2.76
CA LYS A 39 -6.08 7.22 -2.58
C LYS A 39 -5.24 6.17 -1.87
N VAL A 40 -5.77 5.54 -0.82
CA VAL A 40 -5.08 4.44 -0.13
C VAL A 40 -4.92 3.21 -1.03
N GLU A 41 -5.91 2.93 -1.89
CA GLU A 41 -5.85 1.83 -2.87
C GLU A 41 -4.79 2.03 -3.96
N GLU A 42 -4.36 3.27 -4.24
CA GLU A 42 -3.22 3.54 -5.13
C GLU A 42 -1.95 2.91 -4.60
N PHE A 43 -1.72 2.92 -3.29
CA PHE A 43 -0.55 2.29 -2.68
C PHE A 43 -0.67 0.76 -2.55
N SER A 44 -1.77 0.18 -3.03
CA SER A 44 -1.96 -1.27 -3.02
C SER A 44 -1.06 -1.95 -4.04
N SER A 45 -0.26 -2.91 -3.57
CA SER A 45 0.54 -3.78 -4.43
C SER A 45 -0.29 -4.57 -5.44
N ARG A 46 -1.61 -4.72 -5.22
CA ARG A 46 -2.53 -5.37 -6.17
C ARG A 46 -2.71 -4.55 -7.44
N ARG A 47 -2.70 -3.22 -7.36
CA ARG A 47 -2.87 -2.33 -8.52
C ARG A 47 -1.67 -2.38 -9.45
N TYR A 48 -0.48 -2.60 -8.90
CA TYR A 48 0.77 -2.69 -9.66
C TYR A 48 1.30 -4.11 -9.82
N LYS A 49 0.48 -5.15 -9.56
CA LYS A 49 0.92 -6.55 -9.64
C LYS A 49 1.42 -6.93 -11.04
N SER A 50 0.84 -6.36 -12.10
CA SER A 50 1.30 -6.51 -13.49
C SER A 50 2.55 -5.70 -13.82
N HIS A 51 2.71 -4.51 -13.22
CA HIS A 51 3.84 -3.58 -13.46
C HIS A 51 5.16 -4.03 -12.81
N ARG A 52 5.17 -5.16 -12.08
CA ARG A 52 6.38 -5.78 -11.54
C ARG A 52 7.13 -6.63 -12.56
N ARG A 53 6.56 -6.86 -13.74
CA ARG A 53 7.21 -7.60 -14.82
C ARG A 53 7.81 -6.58 -15.78
N VAL A 54 9.13 -6.53 -15.84
CA VAL A 54 9.84 -5.81 -16.89
C VAL A 54 9.46 -6.48 -18.22
N PRO A 55 8.99 -5.74 -19.24
CA PRO A 55 8.76 -6.31 -20.56
C PRO A 55 10.03 -7.01 -21.05
N GLU A 56 9.91 -8.21 -21.63
CA GLU A 56 11.07 -9.01 -22.06
C GLU A 56 11.98 -8.23 -23.02
N GLN A 57 11.42 -7.37 -23.87
CA GLN A 57 12.17 -6.48 -24.75
C GLN A 57 13.06 -5.49 -23.98
N LEU A 58 12.55 -4.92 -22.88
CA LEU A 58 13.30 -3.99 -22.04
C LEU A 58 14.36 -4.73 -21.21
N ALA A 59 14.03 -5.91 -20.69
CA ALA A 59 15.00 -6.75 -19.99
C ALA A 59 16.17 -7.13 -20.90
N GLN A 60 15.88 -7.58 -22.13
CA GLN A 60 16.89 -7.93 -23.13
C GLN A 60 17.76 -6.73 -23.54
N ALA A 61 17.18 -5.53 -23.62
CA ALA A 61 17.94 -4.30 -23.88
C ALA A 61 18.87 -3.92 -22.72
N MET A 62 18.50 -4.24 -21.48
CA MET A 62 19.33 -3.98 -20.30
C MET A 62 20.44 -5.03 -20.09
N ASP A 63 20.25 -6.27 -20.53
CA ASP A 63 21.27 -7.34 -20.40
C ASP A 63 22.47 -7.14 -21.35
N ILE A 64 22.35 -6.27 -22.36
CA ILE A 64 23.38 -5.98 -23.38
C ILE A 64 24.24 -4.76 -22.99
N ALA A 65 23.83 -3.99 -21.97
CA ALA A 65 24.52 -2.79 -21.48
C ALA A 65 25.53 -3.11 -20.36
#